data_AF-A0A952RQ33-F1
#
_entry.id   AF-A0A952RQ33-F1
#
_cell.length_a   1.000
_cell.length_b   1.000
_cell.length_c   1.000
_cell.angle_alpha   90.00
_cell.angle_beta   90.00
_cell.angle_gamma   90.00
#
_symmetry.space_group_name_H-M   'P 1'
#
loop_
_entity.id
_entity.type
_entity.pdbx_description
1 polymer ?
#
loop_
_entity_poly.entity_id
_entity_poly.type
_entity_poly.pdbx_seq_one_letter_code
_entity_poly.pdbx_strand_id
1 'polypeptide(L)'
;MTAKKELARAAAEIAKTPPHKLHPPLFRVFLLVAATGDVPRVKRVLGWMYGARTPAPEKVASALSTQAIDGFCAAAGLGDVTRGLPYFGPPRGEVPSLAARVAANAAMIHERVTCDAFDHAPPTDRWRKTSPKERAHWIERWRWVQCLAREGAEREAFAQLDAYLEALGPRDPLVGSGDELALAMELAHRSGADALARPWLEKHARRFVEERFLLETALCFPAVAARIAKGALRDASGLSPADVDAALGSIDAALGETKATTKASAKIPKIQKRRVSCSYSQVHLEPAALSKAEKAQVYFQKRGDAKAGMSLFETMVAIATPSETDYVDVEVVIAPAAKPETSLAGVAQAVAFPIVVRGALVLRSVAGGDEEPLVVPAGSYDVLARFFPKKAPRASAEAGLRIFKLALVFHAKGALKAPRTLELEA
;
A
#
# COMPACT_ATOMS: atom_id res chain seq x y z
N MET A 1 -11.25 -17.63 -21.05
CA MET A 1 -9.77 -17.77 -21.01
C MET A 1 -9.44 -18.55 -19.73
N THR A 2 -8.55 -19.55 -19.75
CA THR A 2 -8.34 -20.43 -18.57
C THR A 2 -7.45 -19.75 -17.52
N ALA A 3 -7.63 -20.10 -16.24
CA ALA A 3 -6.82 -19.56 -15.13
C ALA A 3 -5.31 -19.75 -15.36
N LYS A 4 -4.90 -20.89 -15.92
CA LYS A 4 -3.50 -21.15 -16.33
C LYS A 4 -2.97 -20.12 -17.34
N LYS A 5 -3.76 -19.79 -18.37
CA LYS A 5 -3.38 -18.78 -19.38
C LYS A 5 -3.31 -17.39 -18.76
N GLU A 6 -4.26 -17.06 -17.87
CA GLU A 6 -4.25 -15.78 -17.15
C GLU A 6 -3.05 -15.65 -16.20
N LEU A 7 -2.69 -16.72 -15.47
CA LEU A 7 -1.53 -16.73 -14.58
C LEU A 7 -0.22 -16.54 -15.37
N ALA A 8 -0.05 -17.28 -16.47
CA ALA A 8 1.10 -17.13 -17.35
C ALA A 8 1.17 -15.72 -17.97
N ARG A 9 0.03 -15.16 -18.39
CA ARG A 9 -0.06 -13.79 -18.91
C ARG A 9 0.32 -12.76 -17.86
N ALA A 10 -0.19 -12.88 -16.64
CA ALA A 10 0.15 -11.96 -15.55
C ALA A 10 1.64 -12.04 -15.18
N ALA A 11 2.22 -13.24 -15.15
CA ALA A 11 3.66 -13.43 -14.96
C ALA A 11 4.49 -12.77 -16.08
N ALA A 12 4.10 -12.94 -17.34
CA ALA A 12 4.76 -12.29 -18.48
C ALA A 12 4.58 -10.76 -18.49
N GLU A 13 3.45 -10.26 -17.98
CA GLU A 13 3.21 -8.82 -17.80
C GLU A 13 4.13 -8.23 -16.71
N ILE A 14 4.33 -8.94 -15.60
CA ILE A 14 5.24 -8.51 -14.52
C ILE A 14 6.65 -8.27 -15.05
N ALA A 15 7.17 -9.16 -15.90
CA ALA A 15 8.51 -9.02 -16.48
C ALA A 15 8.72 -7.72 -17.29
N LYS A 16 7.65 -7.11 -17.80
CA LYS A 16 7.69 -5.89 -18.62
C LYS A 16 7.19 -4.65 -17.86
N THR A 17 6.70 -4.82 -16.64
CA THR A 17 6.03 -3.75 -15.88
C THR A 17 7.04 -3.03 -14.98
N PRO A 18 7.09 -1.69 -15.02
CA PRO A 18 8.00 -0.95 -14.16
C PRO A 18 7.63 -1.11 -12.67
N PRO A 19 8.60 -1.05 -11.73
CA PRO A 19 8.36 -1.38 -10.32
C PRO A 19 7.17 -0.67 -9.65
N HIS A 20 6.99 0.64 -9.91
CA HIS A 20 5.89 1.44 -9.35
C HIS A 20 4.50 1.09 -9.92
N LYS A 21 4.41 0.24 -10.95
CA LYS A 21 3.16 -0.25 -11.55
C LYS A 21 2.96 -1.76 -11.35
N LEU A 22 3.77 -2.42 -10.52
CA LEU A 22 3.68 -3.87 -10.31
C LEU A 22 2.45 -4.30 -9.51
N HIS A 23 1.83 -3.40 -8.76
CA HIS A 23 0.72 -3.75 -7.87
C HIS A 23 -0.48 -4.39 -8.61
N PRO A 24 -1.03 -3.83 -9.71
CA PRO A 24 -2.13 -4.48 -10.44
C PRO A 24 -1.84 -5.87 -11.03
N PRO A 25 -0.71 -6.13 -11.72
CA PRO A 25 -0.43 -7.49 -12.19
C PRO A 25 -0.07 -8.47 -11.06
N LEU A 26 0.61 -8.04 -9.98
CA LEU A 26 0.84 -8.89 -8.81
C LEU A 26 -0.47 -9.22 -8.07
N PHE A 27 -1.41 -8.28 -7.99
CA PHE A 27 -2.72 -8.52 -7.39
C PHE A 27 -3.53 -9.56 -8.19
N ARG A 28 -3.43 -9.55 -9.52
CA ARG A 28 -4.02 -10.62 -10.35
C ARG A 28 -3.41 -12.00 -10.06
N VAL A 29 -2.10 -12.07 -9.88
CA VAL A 29 -1.42 -13.30 -9.46
C VAL A 29 -1.90 -13.72 -8.07
N PHE A 30 -2.01 -12.78 -7.13
CA PHE A 30 -2.53 -13.03 -5.79
C PHE A 30 -3.91 -13.69 -5.84
N LEU A 31 -4.86 -13.15 -6.61
CA LEU A 31 -6.21 -13.73 -6.71
C LEU A 31 -6.19 -15.17 -7.25
N LEU A 32 -5.44 -15.41 -8.32
CA LEU A 32 -5.33 -16.75 -8.92
C LEU A 32 -4.67 -17.77 -7.97
N VAL A 33 -3.64 -17.36 -7.25
CA VAL A 33 -2.96 -18.22 -6.27
C VAL A 33 -3.81 -18.41 -5.02
N ALA A 34 -4.52 -17.37 -4.55
CA ALA A 34 -5.44 -17.46 -3.42
C ALA A 34 -6.57 -18.47 -3.68
N ALA A 35 -7.10 -18.52 -4.91
CA ALA A 35 -8.10 -19.52 -5.30
C ALA A 35 -7.62 -20.98 -5.15
N THR A 36 -6.31 -21.24 -5.16
CA THR A 36 -5.78 -22.59 -4.92
C THR A 36 -5.79 -23.01 -3.44
N GLY A 37 -5.95 -22.03 -2.53
CA GLY A 37 -5.79 -22.19 -1.08
C GLY A 37 -4.35 -22.49 -0.65
N ASP A 38 -3.37 -22.19 -1.50
CA ASP A 38 -1.96 -22.41 -1.17
C ASP A 38 -1.38 -21.20 -0.41
N VAL A 39 -1.55 -21.22 0.91
CA VAL A 39 -1.10 -20.14 1.79
C VAL A 39 0.41 -19.85 1.65
N PRO A 40 1.32 -20.85 1.60
CA PRO A 40 2.75 -20.58 1.36
C PRO A 40 3.03 -19.82 0.05
N ARG A 41 2.38 -20.21 -1.05
CA ARG A 41 2.54 -19.53 -2.34
C ARG A 41 1.91 -18.14 -2.35
N VAL A 42 0.77 -17.95 -1.70
CA VAL A 42 0.19 -16.61 -1.49
C VAL A 42 1.15 -15.72 -0.69
N LYS A 43 1.73 -16.23 0.39
CA LYS A 43 2.70 -15.49 1.21
C LYS A 43 3.89 -15.01 0.38
N ARG A 44 4.37 -15.83 -0.57
CA ARG A 44 5.43 -15.44 -1.51
C ARG A 44 5.00 -14.28 -2.41
N VAL A 45 3.78 -14.33 -2.97
CA VAL A 45 3.23 -13.22 -3.79
C VAL A 45 3.09 -11.94 -2.97
N LEU A 46 2.57 -12.03 -1.75
CA LEU A 46 2.45 -10.89 -0.84
C LEU A 46 3.82 -10.31 -0.44
N GLY A 47 4.83 -11.18 -0.28
CA GLY A 47 6.21 -10.78 -0.06
C GLY A 47 6.82 -10.03 -1.24
N TRP A 48 6.36 -10.28 -2.48
CA TRP A 48 6.69 -9.42 -3.61
C TRP A 48 5.94 -8.10 -3.55
N MET A 49 4.64 -8.08 -3.26
CA MET A 49 3.81 -6.86 -3.28
C MET A 49 4.15 -5.85 -2.18
N TYR A 50 4.50 -6.34 -0.98
CA TYR A 50 4.67 -5.53 0.23
C TYR A 50 6.03 -5.74 0.91
N GLY A 51 6.92 -6.52 0.30
CA GLY A 51 8.28 -6.71 0.81
C GLY A 51 9.29 -5.75 0.19
N ALA A 52 10.55 -5.86 0.60
CA ALA A 52 11.63 -4.94 0.22
C ALA A 52 12.00 -4.95 -1.28
N ARG A 53 11.49 -5.90 -2.06
CA ARG A 53 11.85 -6.09 -3.49
C ARG A 53 11.06 -5.18 -4.43
N THR A 54 9.89 -4.70 -4.04
CA THR A 54 9.13 -3.72 -4.83
C THR A 54 8.85 -2.47 -4.01
N PRO A 55 8.69 -1.30 -4.65
CA PRO A 55 8.15 -0.12 -3.99
C PRO A 55 6.80 -0.45 -3.34
N ALA A 56 6.50 0.21 -2.21
CA ALA A 56 5.19 0.10 -1.60
C ALA A 56 4.12 0.58 -2.60
N PRO A 57 2.98 -0.12 -2.73
CA PRO A 57 1.96 0.31 -3.67
C PRO A 57 1.34 1.66 -3.27
N GLU A 58 1.31 2.59 -4.22
CA GLU A 58 0.70 3.93 -4.00
C GLU A 58 -0.78 3.98 -4.39
N LYS A 59 -1.21 3.07 -5.27
CA LYS A 59 -2.56 3.02 -5.81
C LYS A 59 -3.14 1.62 -5.69
N VAL A 60 -4.42 1.57 -5.35
CA VAL A 60 -5.17 0.31 -5.36
C VAL A 60 -5.19 -0.32 -6.74
N ALA A 61 -5.15 -1.65 -6.80
CA ALA A 61 -5.26 -2.40 -8.05
C ALA A 61 -6.72 -2.48 -8.55
N SER A 62 -7.66 -2.41 -7.61
CA SER A 62 -9.10 -2.33 -7.81
C SER A 62 -9.74 -1.63 -6.60
N ALA A 63 -11.04 -1.32 -6.66
CA ALA A 63 -11.74 -0.72 -5.53
C ALA A 63 -11.68 -1.57 -4.24
N LEU A 64 -11.48 -2.88 -4.37
CA LEU A 64 -11.48 -3.85 -3.28
C LEU A 64 -10.12 -4.52 -3.03
N SER A 65 -9.05 -4.10 -3.73
CA SER A 65 -7.82 -4.90 -3.75
C SER A 65 -7.19 -5.07 -2.37
N THR A 66 -7.17 -4.00 -1.58
CA THR A 66 -6.56 -4.01 -0.24
C THR A 66 -7.46 -4.74 0.75
N GLN A 67 -8.77 -4.59 0.62
CA GLN A 67 -9.79 -5.26 1.43
C GLN A 67 -9.77 -6.78 1.21
N ALA A 68 -9.63 -7.23 -0.04
CA ALA A 68 -9.51 -8.64 -0.39
C ALA A 68 -8.22 -9.26 0.18
N ILE A 69 -7.09 -8.54 0.12
CA ILE A 69 -5.83 -9.00 0.70
C ILE A 69 -5.94 -9.06 2.24
N ASP A 70 -6.51 -8.04 2.87
CA ASP A 70 -6.73 -8.01 4.32
C ASP A 70 -7.60 -9.19 4.78
N GLY A 71 -8.72 -9.44 4.09
CA GLY A 71 -9.60 -10.55 4.38
C GLY A 71 -8.90 -11.90 4.24
N PHE A 72 -8.13 -12.12 3.17
CA PHE A 72 -7.32 -13.33 3.03
C PHE A 72 -6.25 -13.45 4.12
N CYS A 73 -5.51 -12.36 4.42
CA CYS A 73 -4.44 -12.38 5.41
C CYS A 73 -4.95 -12.67 6.82
N ALA A 74 -6.08 -12.10 7.21
CA ALA A 74 -6.74 -12.39 8.47
C ALA A 74 -7.18 -13.86 8.53
N ALA A 75 -7.83 -14.34 7.46
CA ALA A 75 -8.33 -15.70 7.39
C ALA A 75 -7.22 -16.78 7.37
N ALA A 76 -6.09 -16.49 6.72
CA ALA A 76 -4.94 -17.39 6.59
C ALA A 76 -3.89 -17.21 7.70
N GLY A 77 -4.07 -16.29 8.65
CA GLY A 77 -3.13 -16.03 9.74
C GLY A 77 -1.79 -15.44 9.29
N LEU A 78 -1.78 -14.63 8.21
CA LEU A 78 -0.58 -14.05 7.63
C LEU A 78 -0.13 -12.71 8.27
N GLY A 79 -0.95 -12.17 9.18
CA GLY A 79 -0.70 -10.88 9.83
C GLY A 79 -1.05 -9.67 8.97
N ASP A 80 -0.79 -8.47 9.48
CA ASP A 80 -1.15 -7.21 8.83
C ASP A 80 -0.11 -6.80 7.76
N VAL A 81 -0.18 -7.46 6.59
CA VAL A 81 0.78 -7.25 5.50
C VAL A 81 0.56 -5.92 4.78
N THR A 82 -0.69 -5.53 4.54
CA THR A 82 -1.02 -4.30 3.79
C THR A 82 -0.83 -3.05 4.64
N ARG A 83 -0.98 -3.16 5.97
CA ARG A 83 -1.09 -2.02 6.89
C ARG A 83 -2.19 -1.04 6.45
N GLY A 84 -3.25 -1.56 5.82
CA GLY A 84 -4.37 -0.81 5.28
C GLY A 84 -4.05 0.06 4.06
N LEU A 85 -2.92 -0.17 3.39
CA LEU A 85 -2.49 0.59 2.22
C LEU A 85 -2.23 -0.32 1.01
N PRO A 86 -2.42 0.18 -0.23
CA PRO A 86 -2.96 1.49 -0.57
C PRO A 86 -4.47 1.54 -0.29
N TYR A 87 -5.04 2.70 -0.01
CA TYR A 87 -6.47 2.84 0.28
C TYR A 87 -7.19 3.59 -0.84
N PHE A 88 -8.44 3.23 -1.11
CA PHE A 88 -9.28 3.94 -2.06
C PHE A 88 -9.89 5.18 -1.38
N GLY A 89 -9.23 6.34 -1.54
CA GLY A 89 -9.63 7.63 -0.96
C GLY A 89 -8.59 8.20 0.01
N PRO A 90 -8.75 9.46 0.48
CA PRO A 90 -7.87 10.04 1.49
C PRO A 90 -8.10 9.34 2.84
N PRO A 91 -7.07 8.77 3.49
CA PRO A 91 -7.25 8.15 4.81
C PRO A 91 -7.60 9.23 5.84
N ARG A 92 -8.77 9.10 6.47
CA ARG A 92 -9.18 9.93 7.61
C ARG A 92 -8.82 9.19 8.90
N GLY A 93 -7.75 9.60 9.58
CA GLY A 93 -7.43 9.13 10.94
C GLY A 93 -6.32 8.07 11.05
N GLU A 94 -6.31 7.34 12.17
CA GLU A 94 -5.44 6.15 12.33
C GLU A 94 -5.92 5.03 11.42
N VAL A 95 -4.97 4.32 10.80
CA VAL A 95 -5.32 3.10 10.08
C VAL A 95 -5.74 2.06 11.13
N PRO A 96 -6.98 1.54 11.09
CA PRO A 96 -7.43 0.57 12.07
C PRO A 96 -6.61 -0.72 12.01
N SER A 97 -6.65 -1.52 13.08
CA SER A 97 -6.04 -2.86 13.08
C SER A 97 -6.60 -3.74 11.96
N LEU A 98 -5.85 -4.75 11.53
CA LEU A 98 -6.33 -5.71 10.52
C LEU A 98 -7.73 -6.26 10.84
N ALA A 99 -7.97 -6.65 12.10
CA ALA A 99 -9.26 -7.15 12.54
C ALA A 99 -10.38 -6.12 12.37
N ALA A 100 -10.14 -4.86 12.76
CA ALA A 100 -11.11 -3.78 12.60
C ALA A 100 -11.37 -3.45 11.14
N ARG A 101 -10.34 -3.43 10.28
CA ARG A 101 -10.50 -3.21 8.84
C ARG A 101 -11.29 -4.34 8.20
N VAL A 102 -10.99 -5.59 8.53
CA VAL A 102 -11.71 -6.76 8.01
C VAL A 102 -13.17 -6.74 8.42
N ALA A 103 -13.49 -6.41 9.67
CA ALA A 103 -14.87 -6.27 10.13
C ALA A 103 -15.61 -5.13 9.40
N ALA A 104 -14.98 -3.95 9.27
CA ALA A 104 -15.56 -2.82 8.56
C ALA A 104 -15.77 -3.11 7.06
N ASN A 105 -14.81 -3.79 6.42
CA ASN A 105 -14.91 -4.20 5.02
C ASN A 105 -16.04 -5.20 4.80
N ALA A 106 -16.17 -6.20 5.69
CA ALA A 106 -17.26 -7.17 5.62
C ALA A 106 -18.62 -6.48 5.75
N ALA A 107 -18.77 -5.54 6.68
CA ALA A 107 -19.99 -4.75 6.85
C ALA A 107 -20.30 -3.89 5.60
N MET A 108 -19.30 -3.18 5.07
CA MET A 108 -19.43 -2.37 3.86
C MET A 108 -19.85 -3.22 2.65
N ILE A 109 -19.25 -4.39 2.46
CA ILE A 109 -19.62 -5.28 1.36
C ILE A 109 -21.00 -5.87 1.59
N HIS A 110 -21.33 -6.30 2.80
CA HIS A 110 -22.67 -6.77 3.15
C HIS A 110 -23.74 -5.72 2.85
N GLU A 111 -23.52 -4.47 3.27
CA GLU A 111 -24.40 -3.34 2.96
C GLU A 111 -24.51 -3.14 1.45
N ARG A 112 -23.39 -3.14 0.73
CA ARG A 112 -23.38 -2.96 -0.73
C ARG A 112 -24.19 -4.04 -1.45
N VAL A 113 -24.00 -5.33 -1.13
CA VAL A 113 -24.67 -6.43 -1.83
C VAL A 113 -26.14 -6.58 -1.44
N THR A 114 -26.52 -6.04 -0.27
CA THR A 114 -27.92 -6.04 0.21
C THR A 114 -28.64 -4.69 0.02
N CYS A 115 -27.96 -3.68 -0.52
CA CYS A 115 -28.57 -2.40 -0.84
C CYS A 115 -29.57 -2.57 -2.00
N ASP A 116 -30.75 -1.98 -1.85
CA ASP A 116 -31.79 -2.02 -2.88
C ASP A 116 -31.34 -1.16 -4.07
N ALA A 117 -31.01 -1.81 -5.18
CA ALA A 117 -30.60 -1.14 -6.40
C ALA A 117 -31.77 -0.64 -7.26
N PHE A 118 -33.02 -0.92 -6.85
CA PHE A 118 -34.21 -0.76 -7.69
C PHE A 118 -35.27 0.20 -7.12
N ASP A 119 -35.42 0.34 -5.79
CA ASP A 119 -36.22 1.43 -5.17
C ASP A 119 -36.00 1.53 -3.63
N HIS A 120 -36.30 2.66 -2.98
CA HIS A 120 -36.22 2.79 -1.51
C HIS A 120 -37.46 2.23 -0.76
N ALA A 121 -38.46 1.74 -1.48
CA ALA A 121 -39.65 1.17 -0.87
C ALA A 121 -39.38 -0.24 -0.32
N PRO A 122 -39.87 -0.63 0.86
CA PRO A 122 -39.71 -2.00 1.36
C PRO A 122 -40.33 -3.00 0.37
N PRO A 123 -39.65 -4.11 0.04
CA PRO A 123 -40.19 -5.10 -0.88
C PRO A 123 -41.41 -5.78 -0.28
N THR A 124 -42.22 -6.34 -1.16
CA THR A 124 -43.46 -7.03 -0.79
C THR A 124 -43.47 -8.42 -1.42
N ASP A 125 -44.32 -9.31 -0.92
CA ASP A 125 -44.59 -10.61 -1.55
C ASP A 125 -45.30 -10.49 -2.93
N ARG A 126 -45.30 -9.30 -3.56
CA ARG A 126 -45.89 -9.06 -4.89
C ARG A 126 -45.30 -9.95 -5.97
N TRP A 127 -44.02 -10.32 -5.85
CA TRP A 127 -43.38 -11.22 -6.81
C TRP A 127 -44.11 -12.57 -6.93
N ARG A 128 -44.72 -13.06 -5.83
CA ARG A 128 -45.52 -14.29 -5.82
C ARG A 128 -46.80 -14.19 -6.65
N LYS A 129 -47.24 -12.95 -6.95
CA LYS A 129 -48.45 -12.66 -7.73
C LYS A 129 -48.14 -12.31 -9.19
N THR A 130 -46.87 -12.11 -9.53
CA THR A 130 -46.39 -11.84 -10.89
C THR A 130 -45.87 -13.11 -11.57
N SER A 131 -46.00 -13.19 -12.88
CA SER A 131 -45.57 -14.37 -13.65
C SER A 131 -44.04 -14.52 -13.64
N PRO A 132 -43.48 -15.73 -13.44
CA PRO A 132 -42.04 -15.97 -13.59
C PRO A 132 -41.46 -15.66 -14.98
N LYS A 133 -42.31 -15.41 -15.98
CA LYS A 133 -41.91 -14.94 -17.31
C LYS A 133 -41.63 -13.43 -17.35
N GLU A 134 -42.08 -12.68 -16.35
CA GLU A 134 -41.94 -11.24 -16.28
C GLU A 134 -40.65 -10.85 -15.55
N ARG A 135 -39.91 -9.89 -16.11
CA ARG A 135 -38.70 -9.34 -15.46
C ARG A 135 -38.98 -8.81 -14.05
N ALA A 136 -40.17 -8.24 -13.83
CA ALA A 136 -40.58 -7.68 -12.54
C ALA A 136 -40.63 -8.75 -11.43
N HIS A 137 -41.01 -9.99 -11.74
CA HIS A 137 -41.02 -11.10 -10.78
C HIS A 137 -39.63 -11.29 -10.15
N TRP A 138 -38.61 -11.34 -10.99
CA TRP A 138 -37.24 -11.60 -10.56
C TRP A 138 -36.61 -10.42 -9.84
N ILE A 139 -36.86 -9.19 -10.29
CA ILE A 139 -36.40 -7.98 -9.58
C ILE A 139 -36.99 -7.95 -8.16
N GLU A 140 -38.30 -8.11 -8.01
CA GLU A 140 -38.95 -8.07 -6.70
C GLU A 140 -38.50 -9.24 -5.81
N ARG A 141 -38.26 -10.43 -6.39
CA ARG A 141 -37.73 -11.58 -5.65
C ARG A 141 -36.31 -11.33 -5.15
N TRP A 142 -35.45 -10.68 -5.94
CA TRP A 142 -34.10 -10.29 -5.49
C TRP A 142 -34.15 -9.26 -4.36
N ARG A 143 -35.00 -8.22 -4.48
CA ARG A 143 -35.20 -7.22 -3.42
C ARG A 143 -35.67 -7.86 -2.11
N TRP A 144 -36.53 -8.88 -2.20
CA TRP A 144 -36.97 -9.68 -1.06
C TRP A 144 -35.79 -10.43 -0.38
N VAL A 145 -34.94 -11.11 -1.17
CA VAL A 145 -33.71 -11.76 -0.66
C VAL A 145 -32.82 -10.76 0.08
N GLN A 146 -32.60 -9.58 -0.50
CA GLN A 146 -31.79 -8.53 0.11
C GLN A 146 -32.37 -8.02 1.44
N CYS A 147 -33.70 -7.98 1.60
CA CYS A 147 -34.32 -7.63 2.87
C CYS A 147 -34.17 -8.72 3.92
N LEU A 148 -34.43 -9.98 3.57
CA LEU A 148 -34.21 -11.09 4.48
C LEU A 148 -32.75 -11.12 4.98
N ALA A 149 -31.78 -10.85 4.10
CA ALA A 149 -30.38 -10.76 4.46
C ALA A 149 -30.09 -9.63 5.47
N ARG A 150 -30.66 -8.42 5.26
CA ARG A 150 -30.50 -7.26 6.16
C ARG A 150 -31.16 -7.48 7.53
N GLU A 151 -32.31 -8.15 7.55
CA GLU A 151 -33.07 -8.46 8.76
C GLU A 151 -32.46 -9.63 9.56
N GLY A 152 -31.42 -10.28 9.04
CA GLY A 152 -30.76 -11.41 9.70
C GLY A 152 -31.49 -12.73 9.54
N ALA A 153 -32.46 -12.84 8.63
CA ALA A 153 -33.15 -14.08 8.28
C ALA A 153 -32.28 -14.96 7.35
N GLU A 154 -31.05 -15.27 7.78
CA GLU A 154 -29.97 -15.74 6.89
C GLU A 154 -30.29 -17.06 6.18
N ARG A 155 -30.93 -18.00 6.89
CA ARG A 155 -31.31 -19.30 6.32
C ARG A 155 -32.37 -19.17 5.22
N GLU A 156 -33.36 -18.32 5.43
CA GLU A 156 -34.41 -18.07 4.45
C GLU A 156 -33.87 -17.27 3.27
N ALA A 157 -33.07 -16.23 3.55
CA ALA A 157 -32.38 -15.45 2.52
C ALA A 157 -31.55 -16.35 1.61
N PHE A 158 -30.76 -17.26 2.18
CA PHE A 158 -29.97 -18.23 1.42
C PHE A 158 -30.85 -19.14 0.55
N ALA A 159 -31.90 -19.73 1.12
CA ALA A 159 -32.80 -20.62 0.37
C ALA A 159 -33.49 -19.90 -0.80
N GLN A 160 -33.93 -18.65 -0.59
CA GLN A 160 -34.54 -17.84 -1.65
C GLN A 160 -33.53 -17.43 -2.72
N LEU A 161 -32.29 -17.12 -2.32
CA LEU A 161 -31.21 -16.77 -3.23
C LEU A 161 -30.77 -17.94 -4.10
N ASP A 162 -30.64 -19.13 -3.52
CA ASP A 162 -30.30 -20.33 -4.27
C ASP A 162 -31.36 -20.64 -5.33
N ALA A 163 -32.63 -20.60 -4.94
CA ALA A 163 -33.74 -20.82 -5.87
C ALA A 163 -33.92 -19.66 -6.89
N TYR A 164 -33.44 -18.46 -6.60
CA TYR A 164 -33.36 -17.35 -7.55
C TYR A 164 -32.29 -17.62 -8.62
N LEU A 165 -31.08 -17.99 -8.18
CA LEU A 165 -29.95 -18.27 -9.07
C LEU A 165 -30.16 -19.51 -9.94
N GLU A 166 -30.80 -20.56 -9.41
CA GLU A 166 -31.16 -21.76 -10.19
C GLU A 166 -32.10 -21.43 -11.36
N ALA A 167 -33.09 -20.59 -11.12
CA ALA A 167 -34.14 -20.34 -12.10
C ALA A 167 -33.69 -19.43 -13.24
N LEU A 168 -32.84 -18.44 -12.96
CA LEU A 168 -32.30 -17.52 -13.96
C LEU A 168 -31.08 -18.11 -14.68
N GLY A 169 -30.29 -18.91 -13.99
CA GLY A 169 -29.05 -19.45 -14.53
C GLY A 169 -27.94 -18.40 -14.67
N PRO A 170 -26.70 -18.82 -14.97
CA PRO A 170 -25.50 -17.99 -14.80
C PRO A 170 -25.29 -16.88 -15.85
N ARG A 171 -26.13 -16.82 -16.90
CA ARG A 171 -26.00 -15.85 -18.00
C ARG A 171 -27.16 -14.85 -18.07
N ASP A 172 -28.12 -14.94 -17.15
CA ASP A 172 -29.25 -14.04 -17.15
C ASP A 172 -28.81 -12.62 -16.75
N PRO A 173 -29.26 -11.56 -17.46
CA PRO A 173 -28.93 -10.17 -17.13
C PRO A 173 -29.34 -9.70 -15.73
N LEU A 174 -30.24 -10.43 -15.05
CA LEU A 174 -30.68 -10.15 -13.68
C LEU A 174 -29.83 -10.84 -12.61
N VAL A 175 -29.02 -11.82 -12.99
CA VAL A 175 -27.94 -12.31 -12.14
C VAL A 175 -26.80 -11.31 -12.36
N GLY A 176 -26.61 -10.42 -11.38
CA GLY A 176 -25.68 -9.30 -11.46
C GLY A 176 -24.22 -9.72 -11.63
N SER A 177 -23.31 -8.79 -11.32
CA SER A 177 -21.86 -8.97 -11.51
C SER A 177 -21.20 -10.03 -10.59
N GLY A 178 -22.00 -10.89 -9.95
CA GLY A 178 -21.56 -11.95 -9.05
C GLY A 178 -21.80 -11.66 -7.57
N ASP A 179 -22.21 -10.44 -7.20
CA ASP A 179 -22.43 -10.03 -5.81
C ASP A 179 -23.42 -10.96 -5.07
N GLU A 180 -24.43 -11.49 -5.78
CA GLU A 180 -25.36 -12.51 -5.29
C GLU A 180 -24.66 -13.80 -4.86
N LEU A 181 -23.62 -14.19 -5.59
CA LEU A 181 -22.86 -15.41 -5.31
C LEU A 181 -22.01 -15.25 -4.05
N ALA A 182 -21.39 -14.09 -3.85
CA ALA A 182 -20.64 -13.80 -2.64
C ALA A 182 -21.56 -13.74 -1.41
N LEU A 183 -22.74 -13.10 -1.56
CA LEU A 183 -23.76 -13.03 -0.51
C LEU A 183 -24.28 -14.43 -0.12
N ALA A 184 -24.57 -15.30 -1.09
CA ALA A 184 -25.05 -16.65 -0.81
C ALA A 184 -24.07 -17.45 0.07
N MET A 185 -22.76 -17.33 -0.18
CA MET A 185 -21.74 -17.97 0.67
C MET A 185 -21.68 -17.40 2.08
N GLU A 186 -21.79 -16.09 2.21
CA GLU A 186 -21.83 -15.41 3.50
C GLU A 186 -23.04 -15.89 4.32
N LEU A 187 -24.22 -15.86 3.71
CA LEU A 187 -25.48 -16.26 4.34
C LEU A 187 -25.48 -17.73 4.74
N ALA A 188 -25.00 -18.63 3.86
CA ALA A 188 -24.93 -20.05 4.16
C ALA A 188 -24.02 -20.35 5.36
N HIS A 189 -22.95 -19.58 5.53
CA HIS A 189 -22.10 -19.69 6.70
C HIS A 189 -22.79 -19.13 7.96
N ARG A 190 -23.33 -17.91 7.90
CA ARG A 190 -23.99 -17.26 9.05
C ARG A 190 -25.19 -18.05 9.57
N SER A 191 -25.94 -18.68 8.68
CA SER A 191 -27.09 -19.51 9.04
C SER A 191 -26.71 -20.86 9.68
N GLY A 192 -25.42 -21.13 9.89
CA GLY A 192 -24.93 -22.44 10.35
C GLY A 192 -25.14 -23.57 9.33
N ALA A 193 -25.49 -23.23 8.08
CA ALA A 193 -25.75 -24.19 7.02
C ALA A 193 -24.47 -24.51 6.24
N ASP A 194 -23.37 -24.75 6.96
CA ASP A 194 -22.06 -25.01 6.36
C ASP A 194 -22.10 -26.20 5.40
N ALA A 195 -22.98 -27.19 5.67
CA ALA A 195 -23.26 -28.34 4.82
C ALA A 195 -23.90 -27.97 3.46
N LEU A 196 -24.67 -26.88 3.39
CA LEU A 196 -25.25 -26.35 2.14
C LEU A 196 -24.24 -25.47 1.39
N ALA A 197 -23.42 -24.73 2.12
CA ALA A 197 -22.44 -23.81 1.56
C ALA A 197 -21.37 -24.50 0.69
N ARG A 198 -21.02 -25.78 0.99
CA ARG A 198 -20.00 -26.52 0.24
C ARG A 198 -20.49 -26.98 -1.15
N PRO A 199 -21.60 -27.75 -1.29
CA PRO A 199 -22.14 -28.10 -2.61
C PRO A 199 -22.46 -26.87 -3.47
N TRP A 200 -22.96 -25.82 -2.81
CA TRP A 200 -23.24 -24.55 -3.47
C TRP A 200 -21.97 -23.90 -4.03
N LEU A 201 -20.90 -23.85 -3.22
CA LEU A 201 -19.61 -23.35 -3.68
C LEU A 201 -19.07 -24.19 -4.84
N GLU A 202 -19.09 -25.52 -4.74
CA GLU A 202 -18.61 -26.42 -5.80
C GLU A 202 -19.33 -26.17 -7.13
N LYS A 203 -20.65 -25.95 -7.09
CA LYS A 203 -21.47 -25.59 -8.26
C LYS A 203 -21.06 -24.27 -8.92
N HIS A 204 -20.69 -23.27 -8.12
CA HIS A 204 -20.38 -21.92 -8.60
C HIS A 204 -18.88 -21.60 -8.64
N ALA A 205 -18.01 -22.51 -8.20
CA ALA A 205 -16.59 -22.29 -7.95
C ALA A 205 -15.85 -21.75 -9.19
N ARG A 206 -16.24 -22.24 -10.38
CA ARG A 206 -15.64 -21.79 -11.64
C ARG A 206 -15.88 -20.29 -11.90
N ARG A 207 -17.05 -19.77 -11.54
CA ARG A 207 -17.35 -18.34 -11.70
C ARG A 207 -16.45 -17.48 -10.81
N PHE A 208 -16.22 -17.88 -9.56
CA PHE A 208 -15.28 -17.17 -8.68
C PHE A 208 -13.87 -17.09 -9.30
N VAL A 209 -13.40 -18.16 -9.94
CA VAL A 209 -12.07 -18.17 -10.58
C VAL A 209 -12.03 -17.31 -11.85
N GLU A 210 -13.09 -17.34 -12.67
CA GLU A 210 -13.15 -16.64 -13.96
C GLU A 210 -13.50 -15.15 -13.81
N GLU A 211 -14.32 -14.79 -12.82
CA GLU A 211 -14.81 -13.43 -12.54
C GLU A 211 -14.01 -12.80 -11.39
N ARG A 212 -12.92 -12.10 -11.73
CA ARG A 212 -11.96 -11.57 -10.73
C ARG A 212 -12.63 -10.74 -9.63
N PHE A 213 -13.54 -9.85 -10.01
CA PHE A 213 -14.22 -8.96 -9.06
C PHE A 213 -15.11 -9.73 -8.08
N LEU A 214 -15.67 -10.86 -8.49
CA LEU A 214 -16.41 -11.76 -7.61
C LEU A 214 -15.48 -12.38 -6.56
N LEU A 215 -14.31 -12.88 -6.95
CA LEU A 215 -13.33 -13.41 -5.99
C LEU A 215 -12.85 -12.32 -5.02
N GLU A 216 -12.59 -11.11 -5.51
CA GLU A 216 -12.23 -9.97 -4.66
C GLU A 216 -13.30 -9.68 -3.60
N THR A 217 -14.56 -9.65 -4.02
CA THR A 217 -15.72 -9.45 -3.14
C THR A 217 -15.85 -10.59 -2.12
N ALA A 218 -15.69 -11.84 -2.56
CA ALA A 218 -15.73 -13.02 -1.72
C ALA A 218 -14.65 -12.99 -0.62
N LEU A 219 -13.43 -12.56 -0.97
CA LEU A 219 -12.32 -12.45 -0.02
C LEU A 219 -12.54 -11.37 1.04
N CYS A 220 -13.47 -10.42 0.83
CA CYS A 220 -13.83 -9.43 1.84
C CYS A 220 -14.71 -10.00 2.96
N PHE A 221 -15.34 -11.17 2.75
CA PHE A 221 -16.10 -11.86 3.78
C PHE A 221 -15.20 -12.84 4.55
N PRO A 222 -14.97 -12.67 5.87
CA PRO A 222 -13.96 -13.43 6.61
C PRO A 222 -14.14 -14.95 6.54
N ALA A 223 -15.38 -15.42 6.66
CA ALA A 223 -15.68 -16.85 6.61
C ALA A 223 -15.48 -17.46 5.22
N VAL A 224 -15.80 -16.69 4.18
CA VAL A 224 -15.60 -17.09 2.78
C VAL A 224 -14.11 -17.12 2.46
N ALA A 225 -13.37 -16.08 2.85
CA ALA A 225 -11.92 -16.02 2.76
C ALA A 225 -11.25 -17.21 3.47
N ALA A 226 -11.74 -17.61 4.65
CA ALA A 226 -11.22 -18.77 5.38
C ALA A 226 -11.44 -20.09 4.65
N ARG A 227 -12.59 -20.26 3.97
CA ARG A 227 -12.85 -21.43 3.12
C ARG A 227 -11.95 -21.43 1.89
N ILE A 228 -11.77 -20.29 1.23
CA ILE A 228 -10.89 -20.16 0.07
C ILE A 228 -9.44 -20.44 0.46
N ALA A 229 -8.96 -19.89 1.59
CA ALA A 229 -7.62 -20.15 2.12
C ALA A 229 -7.39 -21.63 2.47
N LYS A 230 -8.45 -22.38 2.77
CA LYS A 230 -8.42 -23.85 2.97
C LYS A 230 -8.52 -24.65 1.67
N GLY A 231 -8.55 -24.00 0.51
CA GLY A 231 -8.54 -24.65 -0.81
C GLY A 231 -9.91 -24.96 -1.38
N ALA A 232 -10.97 -24.30 -0.92
CA ALA A 232 -12.33 -24.59 -1.40
C ALA A 232 -12.56 -24.31 -2.90
N LEU A 233 -11.68 -23.53 -3.54
CA LEU A 233 -11.69 -23.27 -4.99
C LEU A 233 -10.58 -24.02 -5.76
N ARG A 234 -9.82 -24.90 -5.10
CA ARG A 234 -8.63 -25.54 -5.67
C ARG A 234 -8.92 -26.29 -6.95
N ASP A 235 -9.93 -27.16 -6.94
CA ASP A 235 -10.27 -27.98 -8.11
C ASP A 235 -10.80 -27.13 -9.27
N ALA A 236 -11.64 -26.14 -8.95
CA ALA A 236 -12.19 -25.20 -9.93
C ALA A 236 -11.15 -24.24 -10.52
N SER A 237 -10.05 -23.98 -9.80
CA SER A 237 -8.95 -23.16 -10.31
C SER A 237 -8.32 -23.77 -11.56
N GLY A 238 -8.32 -25.11 -11.67
CA GLY A 238 -7.64 -25.83 -12.74
C GLY A 238 -6.12 -25.57 -12.79
N LEU A 239 -5.54 -25.05 -11.71
CA LEU A 239 -4.11 -24.78 -11.57
C LEU A 239 -3.45 -25.93 -10.82
N SER A 240 -2.51 -26.63 -11.48
CA SER A 240 -1.67 -27.59 -10.77
C SER A 240 -0.59 -26.87 -9.95
N PRO A 241 -0.03 -27.50 -8.89
CA PRO A 241 1.12 -26.94 -8.18
C PRO A 241 2.29 -26.59 -9.11
N ALA A 242 2.52 -27.39 -10.16
CA ALA A 242 3.55 -27.16 -11.16
C ALA A 242 3.28 -25.90 -12.01
N ASP A 243 2.01 -25.63 -12.37
CA ASP A 243 1.64 -24.40 -13.09
C ASP A 243 1.92 -23.16 -12.23
N VAL A 244 1.57 -23.24 -10.95
CA VAL A 244 1.82 -22.15 -10.00
C VAL A 244 3.31 -21.96 -9.78
N ASP A 245 4.07 -23.03 -9.54
CA ASP A 245 5.52 -22.95 -9.34
C ASP A 245 6.27 -22.43 -10.56
N ALA A 246 5.87 -22.86 -11.77
CA ALA A 246 6.45 -22.35 -13.00
C ALA A 246 6.22 -20.83 -13.13
N ALA A 247 4.98 -20.37 -12.91
CA ALA A 247 4.66 -18.95 -12.96
C ALA A 247 5.37 -18.14 -11.86
N LEU A 248 5.37 -18.62 -10.62
CA LEU A 248 6.05 -17.97 -9.51
C LEU A 248 7.57 -17.97 -9.70
N GLY A 249 8.13 -19.02 -10.29
CA GLY A 249 9.53 -19.11 -10.68
C GLY A 249 9.88 -18.10 -11.78
N SER A 250 9.04 -17.94 -12.81
CA SER A 250 9.19 -16.89 -13.82
C SER A 250 9.07 -15.49 -13.23
N ILE A 251 8.20 -15.28 -12.23
CA ILE A 251 8.09 -14.00 -11.52
C ILE A 251 9.33 -13.76 -10.67
N ASP A 252 9.83 -14.74 -9.93
CA ASP A 252 11.09 -14.60 -9.19
C ASP A 252 12.28 -14.37 -10.13
N ALA A 253 12.29 -15.00 -11.31
CA ALA A 253 13.26 -14.68 -12.35
C ALA A 253 13.07 -13.25 -12.82
N ALA A 254 11.87 -12.77 -13.13
CA ALA A 254 11.65 -11.38 -13.53
C ALA A 254 11.98 -10.35 -12.43
N LEU A 255 11.70 -10.69 -11.17
CA LEU A 255 11.96 -9.87 -9.98
C LEU A 255 13.41 -10.01 -9.47
N GLY A 256 14.14 -11.03 -9.93
CA GLY A 256 15.58 -11.28 -9.69
C GLY A 256 16.48 -10.89 -10.87
N GLU A 257 15.93 -10.85 -12.09
CA GLU A 257 16.45 -10.29 -13.35
C GLU A 257 16.08 -8.80 -13.51
N THR A 258 15.17 -8.30 -12.66
CA THR A 258 15.61 -7.15 -11.87
C THR A 258 16.82 -7.66 -11.08
N LYS A 259 18.01 -7.78 -11.70
CA LYS A 259 18.93 -6.64 -11.74
C LYS A 259 18.36 -5.67 -10.72
N ALA A 260 18.77 -5.86 -9.47
CA ALA A 260 18.78 -4.81 -8.48
C ALA A 260 18.91 -3.54 -9.31
N THR A 261 17.91 -2.69 -9.29
CA THR A 261 17.90 -1.53 -10.14
C THR A 261 19.04 -0.60 -9.65
N THR A 262 20.31 -0.98 -9.83
CA THR A 262 20.96 -0.63 -11.07
C THR A 262 19.90 -0.70 -12.22
N LYS A 263 19.01 0.28 -12.45
CA LYS A 263 19.38 1.64 -12.88
C LYS A 263 20.75 1.55 -13.60
N ALA A 264 21.11 2.40 -14.54
CA ALA A 264 22.50 2.84 -14.36
C ALA A 264 22.49 3.26 -12.87
N SER A 265 23.23 2.61 -11.93
CA SER A 265 23.50 3.20 -10.60
C SER A 265 23.58 4.66 -10.94
N ALA A 266 22.57 5.45 -10.57
CA ALA A 266 22.36 6.73 -11.24
C ALA A 266 23.55 7.49 -10.76
N LYS A 267 24.65 7.45 -11.55
CA LYS A 267 26.02 7.23 -11.03
C LYS A 267 26.07 8.09 -9.80
N ILE A 268 26.04 7.50 -8.58
CA ILE A 268 25.74 8.28 -7.36
C ILE A 268 26.47 9.58 -7.55
N PRO A 269 25.76 10.70 -7.84
CA PRO A 269 26.47 11.81 -8.43
C PRO A 269 27.52 12.18 -7.42
N LYS A 270 28.78 12.28 -7.87
CA LYS A 270 29.90 12.57 -6.95
C LYS A 270 29.52 13.74 -6.04
N ILE A 271 28.73 14.68 -6.58
CA ILE A 271 28.07 15.75 -5.86
C ILE A 271 26.65 15.92 -6.44
N GLN A 272 25.63 15.96 -5.59
CA GLN A 272 24.25 16.37 -5.96
C GLN A 272 24.02 17.80 -5.48
N LYS A 273 23.48 18.68 -6.33
CA LYS A 273 23.24 20.08 -5.99
C LYS A 273 21.75 20.38 -5.86
N ARG A 274 21.37 21.11 -4.81
CA ARG A 274 19.99 21.59 -4.57
C ARG A 274 20.02 23.04 -4.12
N ARG A 275 18.92 23.75 -4.32
CA ARG A 275 18.66 25.02 -3.63
C ARG A 275 17.40 24.86 -2.81
N VAL A 276 17.45 25.26 -1.55
CA VAL A 276 16.34 25.09 -0.60
C VAL A 276 16.15 26.40 0.14
N SER A 277 14.92 26.95 0.10
CA SER A 277 14.56 28.10 0.92
C SER A 277 14.65 27.75 2.40
N CYS A 278 15.09 28.69 3.23
CA CYS A 278 15.35 28.48 4.66
C CYS A 278 14.35 29.26 5.51
N SER A 279 13.04 29.03 5.29
CA SER A 279 12.01 29.64 6.13
C SER A 279 12.24 29.25 7.59
N TYR A 280 12.22 30.24 8.49
CA TYR A 280 12.55 30.08 9.92
C TYR A 280 13.96 29.54 10.19
N SER A 281 14.93 29.86 9.32
CA SER A 281 16.35 29.56 9.54
C SER A 281 16.63 28.07 9.77
N GLN A 282 15.94 27.21 9.05
CA GLN A 282 16.13 25.76 9.15
C GLN A 282 15.79 25.05 7.82
N VAL A 283 16.36 23.86 7.67
CA VAL A 283 16.03 22.92 6.59
C VAL A 283 15.84 21.52 7.17
N HIS A 284 14.93 20.74 6.59
CA HIS A 284 14.62 19.38 7.04
C HIS A 284 15.16 18.37 6.04
N LEU A 285 15.91 17.38 6.53
CA LEU A 285 16.29 16.20 5.75
C LEU A 285 15.45 15.02 6.24
N GLU A 286 14.58 14.53 5.37
CA GLU A 286 13.55 13.58 5.76
C GLU A 286 13.14 12.65 4.60
N PRO A 287 12.44 11.53 4.87
CA PRO A 287 11.89 10.68 3.82
C PRO A 287 10.89 11.45 2.96
N ALA A 288 10.93 11.25 1.65
CA ALA A 288 9.96 11.82 0.72
C ALA A 288 8.51 11.48 1.12
N ALA A 289 8.31 10.26 1.66
CA ALA A 289 7.06 9.77 2.19
C ALA A 289 7.14 9.56 3.72
N LEU A 290 6.71 10.58 4.47
CA LEU A 290 6.60 10.52 5.93
C LEU A 290 5.44 9.60 6.37
N SER A 291 5.71 8.74 7.34
CA SER A 291 4.72 7.98 8.10
C SER A 291 3.92 8.89 9.04
N LYS A 292 2.84 8.38 9.62
CA LYS A 292 2.02 9.15 10.56
C LYS A 292 2.81 9.56 11.82
N ALA A 293 3.61 8.66 12.38
CA ALA A 293 4.42 8.93 13.56
C ALA A 293 5.48 10.00 13.28
N GLU A 294 6.05 10.00 12.07
CA GLU A 294 6.99 11.01 11.59
C GLU A 294 6.32 12.37 11.37
N LYS A 295 5.14 12.42 10.74
CA LYS A 295 4.37 13.68 10.57
C LYS A 295 3.95 14.33 11.88
N ALA A 296 3.78 13.55 12.93
CA ALA A 296 3.45 14.04 14.27
C ALA A 296 4.67 14.59 15.02
N GLN A 297 5.90 14.32 14.55
CA GLN A 297 7.09 14.91 15.14
C GLN A 297 7.16 16.40 14.78
N VAL A 298 7.44 17.21 15.77
CA VAL A 298 7.68 18.65 15.58
C VAL A 298 9.14 18.91 15.92
N TYR A 299 9.86 19.52 14.99
CA TYR A 299 11.27 19.85 15.16
C TYR A 299 11.45 20.98 16.19
N PHE A 300 12.60 20.99 16.86
CA PHE A 300 13.02 22.03 17.82
C PHE A 300 12.08 22.23 19.01
N GLN A 301 11.39 21.18 19.44
CA GLN A 301 10.58 21.19 20.66
C GLN A 301 11.38 20.86 21.92
N LYS A 302 12.51 20.15 21.80
CA LYS A 302 13.27 19.75 22.99
C LYS A 302 14.19 20.88 23.45
N ARG A 303 14.26 21.06 24.76
CA ARG A 303 15.18 22.00 25.39
C ARG A 303 16.62 21.61 25.03
N GLY A 304 17.27 22.42 24.20
CA GLY A 304 18.65 22.21 23.75
C GLY A 304 18.80 21.96 22.26
N ASP A 305 17.75 21.63 21.51
CA ASP A 305 17.84 21.38 20.05
C ASP A 305 18.39 22.61 19.32
N ALA A 306 17.87 23.79 19.64
CA ALA A 306 18.33 25.06 19.07
C ALA A 306 19.82 25.30 19.36
N LYS A 307 20.26 25.03 20.60
CA LYS A 307 21.67 25.14 21.00
C LYS A 307 22.55 24.09 20.32
N ALA A 308 22.01 22.91 20.03
CA ALA A 308 22.73 21.86 19.30
C ALA A 308 22.81 22.13 17.79
N GLY A 309 22.00 23.07 17.28
CA GLY A 309 21.88 23.39 15.85
C GLY A 309 21.09 22.33 15.05
N MET A 310 20.44 21.39 15.73
CA MET A 310 19.70 20.29 15.08
C MET A 310 18.63 19.70 16.00
N SER A 311 17.56 19.20 15.39
CA SER A 311 16.50 18.41 16.05
C SER A 311 16.47 17.01 15.44
N LEU A 312 16.63 15.98 16.28
CA LEU A 312 16.93 14.61 15.85
C LEU A 312 15.78 13.64 16.08
N PHE A 313 15.48 12.87 15.02
CA PHE A 313 14.66 11.66 15.01
C PHE A 313 15.41 10.55 14.25
N GLU A 314 14.93 9.31 14.33
CA GLU A 314 15.64 8.16 13.75
C GLU A 314 15.82 8.26 12.22
N THR A 315 14.79 8.72 11.53
CA THR A 315 14.72 8.80 10.06
C THR A 315 14.70 10.24 9.53
N MET A 316 14.64 11.24 10.43
CA MET A 316 14.45 12.64 10.08
C MET A 316 15.30 13.55 10.94
N VAL A 317 15.70 14.68 10.36
CA VAL A 317 16.47 15.70 11.07
C VAL A 317 16.12 17.09 10.55
N ALA A 318 15.92 18.03 11.46
CA ALA A 318 15.97 19.44 11.12
C ALA A 318 17.33 20.01 11.50
N ILE A 319 17.86 20.87 10.63
CA ILE A 319 19.18 21.47 10.76
C ILE A 319 18.95 22.98 10.77
N ALA A 320 19.34 23.64 11.87
CA ALA A 320 19.29 25.09 11.96
C ALA A 320 20.40 25.71 11.11
N THR A 321 20.10 26.80 10.41
CA THR A 321 21.11 27.62 9.74
C THR A 321 21.83 28.51 10.78
N PRO A 322 23.07 28.96 10.50
CA PRO A 322 23.84 29.77 11.45
C PRO A 322 23.17 31.10 11.83
N SER A 323 22.41 31.68 10.90
CA SER A 323 21.71 32.95 11.07
C SER A 323 20.42 32.96 10.25
N GLU A 324 19.69 34.09 10.26
CA GLU A 324 18.62 34.35 9.31
C GLU A 324 19.11 34.19 7.87
N THR A 325 18.47 33.27 7.16
CA THR A 325 18.94 32.76 5.86
C THR A 325 17.80 32.76 4.87
N ASP A 326 18.05 33.30 3.68
CA ASP A 326 17.07 33.28 2.58
C ASP A 326 16.95 31.86 2.00
N TYR A 327 18.07 31.33 1.54
CA TYR A 327 18.18 29.96 1.05
C TYR A 327 19.59 29.40 1.26
N VAL A 328 19.70 28.08 1.13
CA VAL A 328 20.98 27.38 1.03
C VAL A 328 21.15 26.72 -0.32
N ASP A 329 22.37 26.80 -0.86
CA ASP A 329 22.82 25.95 -1.96
C ASP A 329 23.43 24.68 -1.35
N VAL A 330 22.72 23.56 -1.44
CA VAL A 330 23.11 22.29 -0.84
C VAL A 330 23.94 21.46 -1.79
N GLU A 331 25.05 20.91 -1.30
CA GLU A 331 25.84 19.88 -1.97
C GLU A 331 25.79 18.59 -1.15
N VAL A 332 25.26 17.52 -1.75
CA VAL A 332 25.15 16.21 -1.11
C VAL A 332 26.19 15.26 -1.71
N VAL A 333 27.00 14.65 -0.84
CA VAL A 333 28.09 13.73 -1.19
C VAL A 333 27.98 12.47 -0.34
N ILE A 334 28.28 11.32 -0.93
CA ILE A 334 28.46 10.07 -0.19
C ILE A 334 29.96 9.79 -0.11
N ALA A 335 30.51 9.82 1.09
CA ALA A 335 31.94 9.66 1.30
C ALA A 335 32.38 8.23 0.96
N PRO A 336 33.50 8.05 0.24
CA PRO A 336 34.12 6.73 0.11
C PRO A 336 34.59 6.24 1.48
N ALA A 337 34.52 4.93 1.72
CA ALA A 337 34.78 4.30 3.02
C ALA A 337 36.20 4.52 3.58
N ALA A 338 37.13 5.05 2.78
CA ALA A 338 38.55 5.05 3.10
C ALA A 338 39.00 6.08 4.16
N LYS A 339 38.40 7.28 4.25
CA LYS A 339 38.65 8.26 5.36
C LYS A 339 37.48 9.26 5.49
N PRO A 340 36.97 9.53 6.70
CA PRO A 340 35.98 10.59 6.91
C PRO A 340 36.65 11.97 6.79
N GLU A 341 36.32 12.72 5.74
CA GLU A 341 36.71 14.13 5.60
C GLU A 341 35.98 14.97 6.66
N THR A 342 36.72 15.49 7.62
CA THR A 342 36.18 16.20 8.80
C THR A 342 36.71 17.64 8.92
N SER A 343 37.33 18.18 7.88
CA SER A 343 37.85 19.55 7.89
C SER A 343 36.72 20.56 8.12
N LEU A 344 36.98 21.49 9.05
CA LEU A 344 36.09 22.60 9.43
C LEU A 344 36.59 23.96 8.93
N ALA A 345 37.66 23.99 8.12
CA ALA A 345 38.21 25.26 7.64
C ALA A 345 37.16 26.06 6.84
N GLY A 346 36.89 27.30 7.27
CA GLY A 346 35.94 28.21 6.64
C GLY A 346 34.46 27.87 6.85
N VAL A 347 34.16 26.96 7.79
CA VAL A 347 32.79 26.59 8.16
C VAL A 347 32.26 27.56 9.20
N ALA A 348 31.04 28.08 9.00
CA ALA A 348 30.35 28.92 9.99
C ALA A 348 29.60 28.07 11.03
N GLN A 349 29.10 26.90 10.64
CA GLN A 349 28.48 25.94 11.55
C GLN A 349 28.65 24.52 11.02
N ALA A 350 28.93 23.57 11.92
CA ALA A 350 28.98 22.16 11.63
C ALA A 350 28.22 21.33 12.67
N VAL A 351 27.37 20.42 12.19
CA VAL A 351 26.71 19.41 13.02
C VAL A 351 26.86 18.04 12.37
N ALA A 352 26.99 17.01 13.21
CA ALA A 352 26.99 15.63 12.76
C ALA A 352 25.85 14.86 13.44
N PHE A 353 25.10 14.08 12.67
CA PHE A 353 23.93 13.35 13.17
C PHE A 353 23.78 11.97 12.53
N PRO A 354 23.22 10.98 13.25
CA PRO A 354 22.87 9.70 12.67
C PRO A 354 21.53 9.82 11.91
N ILE A 355 21.39 9.08 10.82
CA ILE A 355 20.11 8.95 10.10
C ILE A 355 19.93 7.55 9.50
N VAL A 356 18.71 7.03 9.54
CA VAL A 356 18.31 5.81 8.83
C VAL A 356 17.58 6.19 7.53
N VAL A 357 18.19 5.84 6.40
CA VAL A 357 17.65 6.03 5.06
C VAL A 357 16.87 4.77 4.67
N ARG A 358 15.54 4.88 4.63
CA ARG A 358 14.63 3.78 4.27
C ARG A 358 14.03 3.90 2.87
N GLY A 359 14.37 4.94 2.12
CA GLY A 359 13.82 5.24 0.80
C GLY A 359 14.35 6.57 0.26
N ALA A 360 13.63 7.18 -0.67
CA ALA A 360 13.95 8.51 -1.20
C ALA A 360 14.00 9.55 -0.07
N LEU A 361 15.09 10.32 -0.02
CA LEU A 361 15.24 11.46 0.90
C LEU A 361 14.93 12.77 0.16
N VAL A 362 14.41 13.75 0.87
CA VAL A 362 14.20 15.12 0.36
C VAL A 362 14.76 16.12 1.35
N LEU A 363 15.12 17.31 0.83
CA LEU A 363 15.44 18.47 1.64
C LEU A 363 14.30 19.46 1.53
N ARG A 364 13.59 19.71 2.64
CA ARG A 364 12.42 20.59 2.69
C ARG A 364 12.71 21.89 3.42
N SER A 365 12.03 22.94 2.97
CA SER A 365 11.78 24.15 3.77
C SER A 365 10.62 23.90 4.72
N VAL A 366 10.55 24.67 5.82
CA VAL A 366 9.39 24.70 6.71
C VAL A 366 8.11 25.12 5.97
N ALA A 367 8.23 26.02 5.01
CA ALA A 367 7.10 26.50 4.21
C ALA A 367 6.59 25.48 3.17
N GLY A 368 7.27 24.32 3.04
CA GLY A 368 6.98 23.31 2.03
C GLY A 368 7.50 23.67 0.63
N GLY A 369 7.14 22.85 -0.37
CA GLY A 369 7.49 23.03 -1.78
C GLY A 369 7.44 21.71 -2.56
N ASP A 370 7.70 21.78 -3.87
CA ASP A 370 8.00 20.59 -4.67
C ASP A 370 9.50 20.27 -4.56
N GLU A 371 9.86 19.22 -3.83
CA GLU A 371 11.27 18.87 -3.62
C GLU A 371 11.69 17.65 -4.44
N GLU A 372 12.80 17.82 -5.18
CA GLU A 372 13.42 16.70 -5.88
C GLU A 372 14.11 15.73 -4.91
N PRO A 373 13.83 14.43 -5.01
CA PRO A 373 14.52 13.43 -4.21
C PRO A 373 16.04 13.44 -4.39
N LEU A 374 16.74 13.18 -3.30
CA LEU A 374 18.15 12.87 -3.25
C LEU A 374 18.37 11.39 -3.57
N VAL A 375 19.43 11.11 -4.32
CA VAL A 375 19.89 9.76 -4.63
C VAL A 375 20.87 9.33 -3.53
N VAL A 376 20.33 8.79 -2.44
CA VAL A 376 21.11 8.18 -1.34
C VAL A 376 20.63 6.74 -1.17
N PRO A 377 21.52 5.73 -1.19
CA PRO A 377 21.12 4.35 -0.95
C PRO A 377 20.47 4.16 0.43
N ALA A 378 19.59 3.17 0.54
CA ALA A 378 19.05 2.79 1.83
C ALA A 378 20.15 2.24 2.75
N GLY A 379 20.10 2.59 4.03
CA GLY A 379 21.13 2.24 5.00
C GLY A 379 21.15 3.18 6.20
N SER A 380 22.05 2.92 7.15
CA SER A 380 22.30 3.81 8.27
C SER A 380 23.59 4.59 8.04
N TYR A 381 23.55 5.89 8.28
CA TYR A 381 24.66 6.80 8.02
C TYR A 381 24.92 7.72 9.21
N ASP A 382 26.17 8.13 9.35
CA ASP A 382 26.51 9.35 10.07
C ASP A 382 26.63 10.46 9.02
N VAL A 383 25.92 11.57 9.17
CA VAL A 383 25.95 12.69 8.22
C VAL A 383 26.64 13.88 8.85
N LEU A 384 27.59 14.48 8.14
CA LEU A 384 28.21 15.75 8.49
C LEU A 384 27.59 16.87 7.66
N ALA A 385 26.90 17.79 8.32
CA ALA A 385 26.36 19.01 7.74
C ALA A 385 27.27 20.19 8.07
N ARG A 386 27.77 20.89 7.04
CA ARG A 386 28.65 22.06 7.17
C ARG A 386 28.11 23.25 6.38
N PHE A 387 27.98 24.39 7.03
CA PHE A 387 27.57 25.65 6.41
C PHE A 387 28.80 26.52 6.09
N PHE A 388 28.95 26.92 4.83
CA PHE A 388 29.98 27.86 4.40
C PHE A 388 29.30 29.17 3.97
N PRO A 389 29.74 30.33 4.50
CA PRO A 389 29.19 31.62 4.09
C PRO A 389 29.29 31.84 2.58
N LYS A 390 28.24 32.40 1.97
CA LYS A 390 28.26 32.89 0.60
C LYS A 390 27.90 34.37 0.56
N LYS A 391 28.41 35.07 -0.46
CA LYS A 391 27.96 36.42 -0.76
C LYS A 391 26.48 36.38 -1.18
N ALA A 392 25.63 37.08 -0.43
CA ALA A 392 24.21 37.21 -0.75
C ALA A 392 24.00 38.10 -2.00
N PRO A 393 23.05 37.77 -2.90
CA PRO A 393 22.54 38.68 -3.91
C PRO A 393 21.99 39.96 -3.28
N ARG A 394 21.96 41.03 -4.08
CA ARG A 394 21.55 42.36 -3.63
C ARG A 394 20.20 42.36 -2.89
N ALA A 395 19.19 41.69 -3.44
CA ALA A 395 17.85 41.64 -2.83
C ALA A 395 17.86 40.98 -1.44
N SER A 396 18.51 39.83 -1.29
CA SER A 396 18.62 39.13 0.00
C SER A 396 19.46 39.93 1.00
N ALA A 397 20.54 40.57 0.54
CA ALA A 397 21.41 41.40 1.37
C ALA A 397 20.71 42.67 1.87
N GLU A 398 19.93 43.35 1.01
CA GLU A 398 19.11 44.52 1.39
C GLU A 398 18.03 44.13 2.41
N ALA A 399 17.53 42.89 2.36
CA ALA A 399 16.62 42.33 3.36
C ALA A 399 17.31 41.83 4.65
N GLY A 400 18.64 41.97 4.77
CA GLY A 400 19.41 41.50 5.94
C GLY A 400 19.62 39.98 6.00
N LEU A 401 19.22 39.23 4.99
CA LEU A 401 19.31 37.77 4.96
C LEU A 401 20.66 37.28 4.44
N ARG A 402 21.20 36.25 5.09
CA ARG A 402 22.43 35.57 4.63
C ARG A 402 22.13 34.42 3.69
N ILE A 403 23.17 33.94 3.02
CA ILE A 403 23.13 32.76 2.15
C ILE A 403 24.29 31.87 2.49
N PHE A 404 24.03 30.57 2.56
CA PHE A 404 25.06 29.58 2.85
C PHE A 404 25.13 28.52 1.75
N LYS A 405 26.33 27.95 1.59
CA LYS A 405 26.48 26.62 1.00
C LYS A 405 26.34 25.61 2.12
N LEU A 406 25.45 24.64 1.99
CA LEU A 406 25.32 23.52 2.92
C LEU A 406 25.93 22.26 2.31
N ALA A 407 27.05 21.78 2.84
CA ALA A 407 27.62 20.50 2.45
C ALA A 407 27.10 19.38 3.36
N LEU A 408 26.35 18.42 2.80
CA LEU A 408 25.88 17.22 3.47
C LEU A 408 26.73 16.03 3.01
N VAL A 409 27.53 15.48 3.90
CA VAL A 409 28.40 14.33 3.60
C VAL A 409 27.92 13.11 4.37
N PHE A 410 27.50 12.07 3.66
CA PHE A 410 27.05 10.81 4.22
C PHE A 410 28.24 9.87 4.41
N HIS A 411 28.52 9.48 5.65
CA HIS A 411 29.55 8.53 6.03
C HIS A 411 28.91 7.22 6.53
N ALA A 412 29.69 6.14 6.54
CA ALA A 412 29.28 4.90 7.18
C ALA A 412 28.91 5.14 8.65
N LYS A 413 27.86 4.45 9.14
CA LYS A 413 27.42 4.53 10.54
C LYS A 413 28.59 4.36 11.52
N GLY A 414 28.69 5.25 12.49
CA GLY A 414 29.73 5.25 13.52
C GLY A 414 31.04 5.93 13.12
N ALA A 415 31.20 6.37 11.87
CA ALA A 415 32.43 7.03 11.42
C ALA A 415 32.67 8.41 12.07
N LEU A 416 31.61 9.10 12.52
CA LEU A 416 31.70 10.46 13.07
C LEU A 416 31.40 10.52 14.57
N LYS A 417 31.02 9.40 15.19
CA LYS A 417 30.52 9.34 16.58
C LYS A 417 29.35 10.33 16.80
N ALA A 418 28.42 10.37 15.84
CA ALA A 418 27.23 11.21 15.90
C ALA A 418 26.23 10.74 17.00
N PRO A 419 25.40 11.62 17.59
CA PRO A 419 25.24 13.04 17.27
C PRO A 419 26.23 13.95 18.01
N ARG A 420 26.71 15.01 17.34
CA ARG A 420 27.55 16.04 17.95
C ARG A 420 27.48 17.37 17.21
N THR A 421 27.60 18.46 17.97
CA THR A 421 27.83 19.80 17.42
C THR A 421 29.35 20.03 17.37
N LEU A 422 29.86 20.48 16.24
CA LEU A 422 31.30 20.60 16.00
C LEU A 422 31.78 22.05 16.04
N GLU A 423 30.96 22.97 15.53
CA GLU A 423 31.25 24.39 15.51
C GLU A 423 29.93 25.16 15.33
N LEU A 424 29.74 26.21 16.10
CA LEU A 424 28.64 27.17 15.96
C LEU A 424 29.28 28.56 15.98
N GLU A 425 28.94 29.40 15.01
CA GLU A 425 29.28 30.82 15.04
C GLU A 425 28.80 31.41 16.38
N ALA A 426 29.69 32.12 17.08
CA ALA A 426 29.41 32.74 18.38
C ALA A 426 28.62 34.04 18.25
#